data_AF-A0A8C4Q011-F1
#
_entry.id   AF-A0A8C4Q011-F1
#
_cell.length_a   1.000
_cell.length_b   1.000
_cell.length_c   1.000
_cell.angle_alpha   90.00
_cell.angle_beta   90.00
_cell.angle_gamma   90.00
#
_symmetry.space_group_name_H-M   'P 1'
#
loop_
_entity.id
_entity.type
_entity.pdbx_description
1 polymer ?
#
loop_
_entity_poly.entity_id
_entity_poly.type
_entity_poly.pdbx_seq_one_letter_code
_entity_poly.pdbx_strand_id
1 'polypeptide(L)'
;MNWGRGTVGRTFFSHIRKTGDCVVLKKKTGTRFVYDLITKESADLRSMCTSLKESLEAMKNHCIAHGLTKVSIPKNGCGLENLNWETVLKILEEVFQETDTNISVYSW
;
A
#
# COMPACT_ATOMS: atom_id res chain seq x y z
N MET A 1 33.08 26.65 -9.61
CA MET A 1 31.99 26.36 -10.56
C MET A 1 32.49 25.37 -11.61
N ASN A 2 32.16 24.09 -11.47
CA ASN A 2 31.69 23.22 -12.55
C ASN A 2 31.46 21.83 -11.97
N TRP A 3 30.30 21.28 -12.26
CA TRP A 3 29.71 20.12 -11.60
C TRP A 3 30.46 18.84 -11.95
N GLY A 4 31.06 18.24 -10.92
CA GLY A 4 31.60 16.90 -10.97
C GLY A 4 30.47 15.86 -11.07
N ARG A 5 30.72 14.87 -11.93
CA ARG A 5 30.00 13.61 -12.11
C ARG A 5 29.25 13.16 -10.86
N GLY A 6 27.93 13.18 -10.93
CA GLY A 6 27.04 12.47 -10.02
C GLY A 6 26.10 11.63 -10.85
N THR A 7 26.52 10.43 -11.23
CA THR A 7 25.61 9.37 -11.67
C THR A 7 24.63 9.17 -10.52
N VAL A 8 23.45 9.80 -10.59
CA VAL A 8 22.38 9.55 -9.63
C VAL A 8 22.00 8.11 -9.85
N GLY A 9 22.50 7.24 -8.98
CA GLY A 9 22.20 5.83 -8.97
C GLY A 9 20.69 5.69 -8.99
N ARG A 10 20.14 5.35 -10.16
CA ARG A 10 18.91 4.58 -10.22
C ARG A 10 19.30 3.23 -9.64
N THR A 11 19.26 3.11 -8.32
CA THR A 11 19.16 1.82 -7.67
C THR A 11 17.83 1.23 -8.14
N PHE A 12 17.89 0.56 -9.29
CA PHE A 12 16.92 -0.43 -9.72
C PHE A 12 16.97 -1.53 -8.66
N PHE A 13 16.27 -1.30 -7.56
CA PHE A 13 15.88 -2.36 -6.66
C PHE A 13 14.83 -3.19 -7.41
N SER A 14 15.31 -4.14 -8.20
CA SER A 14 14.52 -5.29 -8.64
C SER A 14 14.26 -6.16 -7.40
N HIS A 15 13.43 -5.66 -6.48
CA HIS A 15 12.74 -6.56 -5.56
C HIS A 15 11.78 -7.35 -6.44
N ILE A 16 11.97 -8.68 -6.48
CA ILE A 16 10.93 -9.58 -6.95
C ILE A 16 9.73 -9.32 -6.05
N ARG A 17 8.76 -8.55 -6.54
CA ARG A 17 7.55 -8.19 -5.81
C ARG A 17 6.71 -9.45 -5.68
N LYS A 18 6.49 -9.91 -4.44
CA LYS A 18 5.62 -11.05 -4.18
C LYS A 18 4.19 -10.55 -4.02
N THR A 19 3.24 -11.31 -4.55
CA THR A 19 1.82 -11.12 -4.24
C THR A 19 1.63 -11.11 -2.72
N GLY A 20 0.84 -10.16 -2.22
CA GLY A 20 0.63 -9.99 -0.78
C GLY A 20 1.65 -9.08 -0.09
N ASP A 21 2.64 -8.57 -0.82
CA ASP A 21 3.63 -7.62 -0.29
C ASP A 21 3.16 -6.16 -0.41
N CYS A 22 3.82 -5.25 0.30
CA CYS A 22 3.58 -3.82 0.24
C CYS A 22 4.89 -3.07 0.01
N VAL A 23 4.97 -2.34 -1.12
CA VAL A 23 6.12 -1.49 -1.39
C VAL A 23 5.92 -0.14 -0.73
N VAL A 24 6.87 0.24 0.14
CA VAL A 24 6.85 1.51 0.86
C VAL A 24 7.80 2.50 0.20
N LEU A 25 7.24 3.63 -0.24
CA LEU A 25 8.01 4.76 -0.76
C LEU A 25 7.95 5.92 0.24
N LYS A 26 9.09 6.24 0.85
CA LYS A 26 9.21 7.44 1.68
C LYS A 26 9.43 8.66 0.80
N LYS A 27 8.62 9.70 0.96
CA LYS A 27 8.83 10.97 0.25
C LYS A 27 10.15 11.60 0.74
N LYS A 28 10.95 12.14 -0.18
CA LYS A 28 12.24 12.81 0.16
C LYS A 28 12.07 13.98 1.12
N THR A 29 10.90 14.60 1.14
CA THR A 29 10.55 15.72 2.02
C THR A 29 9.30 15.39 2.84
N GLY A 30 9.39 15.62 4.15
CA GLY A 30 8.30 15.37 5.11
C GLY A 30 8.27 13.94 5.66
N THR A 31 7.15 13.60 6.30
CA THR A 31 6.93 12.36 7.05
C THR A 31 5.92 11.41 6.39
N ARG A 32 5.66 11.61 5.08
CA ARG A 32 4.63 10.84 4.36
C ARG A 32 5.23 9.64 3.64
N PHE A 33 4.50 8.53 3.71
CA PHE A 33 4.76 7.30 2.99
C PHE A 33 3.69 7.10 1.92
N VAL A 34 4.08 6.53 0.79
CA VAL A 34 3.18 6.05 -0.26
C VAL A 34 3.31 4.53 -0.28
N TYR A 35 2.16 3.85 -0.23
CA TYR A 35 2.08 2.40 -0.24
C TYR A 35 1.55 1.93 -1.58
N ASP A 36 2.29 1.02 -2.21
CA ASP A 36 1.90 0.32 -3.42
C ASP A 36 1.61 -1.14 -3.04
N LEU A 37 0.31 -1.49 -3.00
CA LEU A 37 -0.19 -2.79 -2.54
C LEU A 37 -0.11 -3.79 -3.68
N ILE A 38 0.68 -4.86 -3.52
CA ILE A 38 0.91 -5.83 -4.59
C ILE A 38 -0.15 -6.92 -4.55
N THR A 39 -1.28 -6.68 -5.18
CA THR A 39 -2.36 -7.65 -5.33
C THR A 39 -2.14 -8.53 -6.58
N LYS A 40 -2.62 -9.77 -6.54
CA LYS A 40 -2.65 -10.63 -7.73
C LYS A 40 -3.98 -10.46 -8.43
N GLU A 41 -3.93 -10.13 -9.72
CA GLU A 41 -5.08 -10.26 -10.59
C GLU A 41 -5.37 -11.76 -10.80
N SER A 42 -6.59 -12.19 -10.48
CA SER A 42 -7.00 -13.58 -10.55
C SER A 42 -8.47 -13.65 -10.93
N ALA A 43 -8.86 -14.70 -11.64
CA ALA A 43 -10.27 -14.98 -11.90
C ALA A 43 -11.03 -15.39 -10.61
N ASP A 44 -10.31 -15.86 -9.59
CA ASP A 44 -10.88 -16.23 -8.30
C ASP A 44 -10.84 -15.06 -7.32
N LEU A 45 -12.03 -14.53 -7.02
CA LEU A 45 -12.25 -13.44 -6.05
C LEU A 45 -11.64 -13.75 -4.67
N ARG A 46 -11.66 -15.02 -4.24
CA ARG A 46 -11.08 -15.42 -2.94
C ARG A 46 -9.58 -15.14 -2.92
N SER A 47 -8.86 -15.57 -3.95
CA SER A 47 -7.42 -15.33 -4.05
C SER A 47 -7.06 -13.84 -4.12
N MET A 48 -7.88 -13.03 -4.80
CA MET A 48 -7.69 -11.57 -4.83
C MET A 48 -7.85 -10.96 -3.43
N CYS A 49 -8.93 -11.31 -2.72
CA CYS A 49 -9.19 -10.87 -1.35
C CYS A 49 -8.08 -11.28 -0.39
N THR A 50 -7.57 -12.50 -0.50
CA THR A 50 -6.42 -12.97 0.30
C THR A 50 -5.18 -12.12 0.04
N SER A 51 -4.80 -11.89 -1.22
CA SER A 51 -3.62 -11.08 -1.54
C SER A 51 -3.75 -9.61 -1.11
N LEU A 52 -4.97 -9.05 -1.18
CA LEU A 52 -5.26 -7.71 -0.69
C LEU A 52 -5.11 -7.64 0.83
N LYS A 53 -5.66 -8.62 1.55
CA LYS A 53 -5.54 -8.71 3.00
C LYS A 53 -4.07 -8.79 3.44
N GLU A 54 -3.28 -9.67 2.83
CA GLU A 54 -1.84 -9.81 3.10
C GLU A 54 -1.09 -8.48 2.88
N SER A 55 -1.37 -7.79 1.76
CA SER A 55 -0.74 -6.50 1.45
C SER A 55 -1.12 -5.42 2.48
N LEU A 56 -2.37 -5.40 2.93
CA LEU A 56 -2.86 -4.48 3.96
C LEU A 56 -2.28 -4.80 5.34
N GLU A 57 -2.06 -6.07 5.67
CA GLU A 57 -1.38 -6.48 6.91
C GLU A 57 0.08 -6.02 6.91
N ALA A 58 0.79 -6.15 5.78
CA ALA A 58 2.14 -5.62 5.62
C ALA A 58 2.17 -4.09 5.82
N MET A 59 1.22 -3.37 5.21
CA MET A 59 1.05 -1.93 5.40
C MET A 59 0.77 -1.58 6.87
N LYS A 60 -0.13 -2.31 7.54
CA LYS A 60 -0.46 -2.11 8.96
C LYS A 60 0.78 -2.25 9.84
N ASN A 61 1.55 -3.31 9.65
CA ASN A 61 2.76 -3.56 10.43
C ASN A 61 3.76 -2.41 10.27
N HIS A 62 3.91 -1.89 9.04
CA HIS A 62 4.73 -0.71 8.79
C HIS A 62 4.18 0.54 9.49
N CYS A 63 2.87 0.76 9.46
CA CYS A 63 2.22 1.87 10.17
C CYS A 63 2.48 1.83 11.67
N ILE A 64 2.28 0.68 12.31
CA ILE A 64 2.52 0.50 13.76
C ILE A 64 3.99 0.77 14.09
N ALA A 65 4.92 0.17 13.32
CA ALA A 65 6.35 0.34 13.54
C ALA A 65 6.83 1.80 13.44
N HIS A 66 6.10 2.64 12.68
CA HIS A 66 6.44 4.04 12.45
C HIS A 66 5.50 5.04 13.15
N GLY A 67 4.59 4.56 14.01
CA GLY A 67 3.63 5.40 14.72
C GLY A 67 2.67 6.17 13.80
N LEU A 68 2.33 5.61 12.64
CA LEU A 68 1.42 6.23 11.68
C LEU A 68 -0.02 5.91 12.03
N THR A 69 -0.78 6.95 12.41
CA THR A 69 -2.18 6.82 12.84
C THR A 69 -3.17 7.35 11.80
N LYS A 70 -2.70 7.80 10.63
CA LYS A 70 -3.56 8.37 9.57
C LYS A 70 -3.20 7.75 8.23
N VAL A 71 -4.17 7.12 7.61
CA VAL A 71 -4.06 6.49 6.29
C VAL A 71 -5.13 7.08 5.38
N SER A 72 -4.76 7.41 4.14
CA SER A 72 -5.68 7.90 3.12
C SER A 72 -5.71 6.94 1.95
N ILE A 73 -6.89 6.47 1.57
CA ILE A 73 -7.08 5.47 0.52
C ILE A 73 -8.02 6.02 -0.57
N PRO A 74 -7.57 6.09 -1.83
CA PRO A 74 -8.45 6.43 -2.94
C PRO A 74 -9.37 5.24 -3.29
N LYS A 75 -10.69 5.47 -3.39
CA LYS A 75 -11.66 4.44 -3.80
C LYS A 75 -11.41 3.94 -5.23
N ASN A 76 -11.05 4.86 -6.13
CA ASN A 76 -10.88 4.59 -7.55
C ASN A 76 -9.42 4.24 -7.93
N GLY A 77 -8.51 4.14 -6.96
CA GLY A 77 -7.06 4.02 -7.19
C GLY A 77 -6.49 2.60 -7.02
N CYS A 78 -7.32 1.61 -6.66
CA CYS A 78 -6.81 0.27 -6.36
C CYS A 78 -6.56 -0.61 -7.59
N GLY A 79 -6.97 -0.21 -8.81
CA GLY A 79 -6.86 -1.06 -10.00
C GLY A 79 -7.61 -2.40 -9.89
N LEU A 80 -8.47 -2.53 -8.88
CA LEU A 80 -9.26 -3.71 -8.57
C LEU A 80 -10.61 -3.61 -9.28
N GLU A 81 -10.64 -3.59 -10.62
CA GLU A 81 -11.89 -3.43 -11.38
C GLU A 81 -12.91 -4.55 -11.08
N ASN A 82 -12.44 -5.70 -10.59
CA ASN A 82 -13.27 -6.86 -10.27
C ASN A 82 -13.65 -6.99 -8.77
N LEU A 83 -13.16 -6.11 -7.89
CA LEU A 83 -13.40 -6.22 -6.44
C LEU A 83 -14.38 -5.14 -5.97
N ASN A 84 -15.54 -5.55 -5.46
CA ASN A 84 -16.52 -4.62 -4.89
C ASN A 84 -15.89 -3.88 -3.69
N TRP A 85 -16.07 -2.56 -3.66
CA TRP A 85 -15.60 -1.71 -2.57
C TRP A 85 -16.15 -2.12 -1.20
N GLU A 86 -17.35 -2.68 -1.12
CA GLU A 86 -17.87 -3.24 0.15
C GLU A 86 -16.99 -4.37 0.69
N THR A 87 -16.43 -5.19 -0.19
CA THR A 87 -15.48 -6.25 0.19
C THR A 87 -14.15 -5.64 0.64
N VAL A 88 -13.66 -4.63 -0.07
CA VAL A 88 -12.43 -3.90 0.33
C VAL A 88 -12.60 -3.27 1.71
N LEU A 89 -13.75 -2.64 1.97
CA LEU A 89 -14.04 -2.02 3.25
C LEU A 89 -14.03 -3.05 4.39
N LYS A 90 -14.67 -4.22 4.20
CA LYS A 90 -14.65 -5.31 5.19
C LYS A 90 -13.23 -5.79 5.49
N ILE A 91 -12.39 -5.92 4.47
CA ILE A 91 -10.98 -6.33 4.66
C ILE A 91 -10.21 -5.23 5.41
N LEU A 92 -10.43 -3.96 5.08
CA LEU A 92 -9.81 -2.84 5.80
C LEU A 92 -10.22 -2.83 7.28
N GLU A 93 -11.52 -2.98 7.56
CA GLU A 93 -12.03 -3.10 8.92
C GLU A 93 -11.39 -4.28 9.64
N GLU A 94 -11.41 -5.48 9.05
CA GLU A 94 -10.81 -6.68 9.66
C GLU A 94 -9.31 -6.51 9.98
N VAL A 95 -8.54 -5.93 9.06
CA VAL A 95 -7.09 -5.76 9.24
C VAL A 95 -6.77 -4.71 10.30
N PHE A 96 -7.52 -3.60 10.34
CA PHE A 96 -7.21 -2.43 11.18
C PHE A 96 -8.08 -2.29 12.45
N GLN A 97 -9.06 -3.18 12.69
CA GLN A 97 -10.00 -3.09 13.81
C GLN A 97 -9.34 -2.96 15.20
N GLU A 98 -8.14 -3.53 15.40
CA GLU A 98 -7.41 -3.49 16.67
C GLU A 98 -6.28 -2.43 16.67
N THR A 99 -6.41 -1.37 15.86
CA THR A 99 -5.40 -0.31 15.77
C THR A 99 -6.01 1.08 15.93
N ASP A 100 -5.22 2.02 16.45
CA ASP A 100 -5.58 3.45 16.52
C ASP A 100 -5.45 4.17 15.15
N THR A 101 -5.53 3.43 14.04
CA THR A 101 -5.35 3.97 12.69
C THR A 101 -6.65 4.54 12.16
N ASN A 102 -6.69 5.84 11.90
CA ASN A 102 -7.78 6.48 11.19
C ASN A 102 -7.60 6.32 9.67
N ILE A 103 -8.54 5.62 9.02
CA ILE A 103 -8.57 5.44 7.57
C ILE A 103 -9.58 6.41 6.97
N SER A 104 -9.10 7.30 6.10
CA SER A 104 -9.92 8.22 5.31
C SER A 104 -10.00 7.73 3.87
N VAL A 105 -11.21 7.45 3.40
CA VAL A 105 -11.47 7.03 2.02
C VAL A 105 -11.91 8.24 1.19
N TYR A 106 -11.28 8.44 0.02
CA TYR A 106 -11.64 9.52 -0.90
C TYR A 106 -12.22 8.97 -2.19
N SER A 107 -13.35 9.53 -2.62
CA SER A 107 -13.97 9.34 -3.93
C SER A 107 -14.07 10.69 -4.64
N TRP A 108 -13.81 10.72 -5.94
CA TRP A 108 -13.94 11.88 -6.81
C TRP A 108 -14.70 11.52 -8.09
#